data_AF-A0A3B0VD35-F1
#
_entry.id   AF-A0A3B0VD35-F1
#
_cell.length_a   1.000
_cell.length_b   1.000
_cell.length_c   1.000
_cell.angle_alpha   90.00
_cell.angle_beta   90.00
_cell.angle_gamma   90.00
#
_symmetry.space_group_name_H-M   'P 1'
#
loop_
_entity.id
_entity.type
_entity.pdbx_description
1 polymer ?
#
loop_
_entity_poly.entity_id
_entity_poly.type
_entity_poly.pdbx_seq_one_letter_code
_entity_poly.pdbx_strand_id
1 'polypeptide(L)'
;MGQKRGKKVFLTALLVVIVVISGFAVLGDAGLLDVLRLKKERNEISRRTAELQQDNRRLSREIELLKTDKRYNAGVARRELGMIGSNEILYKIEKKPER
;
A
#
# COMPACT_ATOMS: atom_id res chain seq x y z
N MET A 1 -46.48 -8.76 46.99
CA MET A 1 -45.09 -8.94 46.49
C MET A 1 -44.96 -9.63 45.10
N GLY A 2 -46.05 -10.06 44.44
CA GLY A 2 -45.98 -10.87 43.19
C GLY A 2 -45.62 -10.13 41.89
N GLN A 3 -45.94 -8.84 41.76
CA GLN A 3 -45.77 -8.12 40.48
C GLN A 3 -44.29 -7.86 40.11
N LYS A 4 -43.39 -7.77 41.11
CA LYS A 4 -41.95 -7.51 40.89
C LYS A 4 -41.18 -8.70 40.33
N ARG A 5 -41.65 -9.94 40.55
CA ARG A 5 -40.99 -11.15 40.03
C ARG A 5 -41.24 -11.32 38.52
N GLY A 6 -42.47 -11.14 38.06
CA GLY A 6 -42.81 -11.25 36.63
C GLY A 6 -42.09 -10.21 35.76
N LYS A 7 -42.01 -8.95 36.23
CA LYS A 7 -41.25 -7.89 35.54
C LYS A 7 -39.75 -8.21 35.43
N LYS A 8 -39.15 -8.78 36.46
CA LYS A 8 -37.73 -9.18 36.44
C LYS A 8 -37.47 -10.30 35.45
N VAL A 9 -38.33 -11.33 35.42
CA VAL A 9 -38.21 -12.45 34.45
C VAL A 9 -38.36 -11.95 33.02
N PHE A 10 -39.30 -11.04 32.78
CA PHE A 10 -39.49 -10.43 31.46
C PHE A 10 -38.29 -9.57 31.03
N LEU A 11 -37.75 -8.75 31.94
CA LEU A 11 -36.54 -7.96 31.69
C LEU A 11 -35.32 -8.83 31.40
N THR A 12 -35.14 -9.94 32.14
CA THR A 12 -34.04 -10.87 31.88
C THR A 12 -34.21 -11.59 30.54
N ALA A 13 -35.43 -12.00 30.18
CA ALA A 13 -35.70 -12.62 28.89
C ALA A 13 -35.42 -11.64 27.73
N LEU A 14 -35.86 -10.39 27.87
CA LEU A 14 -35.59 -9.35 26.88
C LEU A 14 -34.08 -9.09 26.71
N LEU A 15 -33.33 -9.06 27.82
CA LEU A 15 -31.88 -8.87 27.80
C LEU A 15 -31.16 -10.03 27.11
N VAL A 16 -31.59 -11.28 27.35
CA VAL A 16 -31.05 -12.46 26.66
C VAL A 16 -31.30 -12.38 25.16
N VAL A 17 -32.50 -11.99 24.73
CA VAL A 17 -32.82 -11.83 23.30
C VAL A 17 -31.94 -10.77 22.64
N ILE A 18 -31.74 -9.62 23.30
CA ILE A 18 -30.85 -8.56 22.78
C ILE A 18 -29.41 -9.06 22.65
N VAL A 19 -28.91 -9.81 23.64
CA VAL A 19 -27.55 -10.38 23.60
C VAL A 19 -27.40 -11.39 22.47
N VAL A 20 -28.40 -12.26 22.26
CA VAL A 20 -28.38 -13.24 21.17
C VAL A 20 -28.40 -12.54 19.81
N ILE A 21 -29.28 -11.56 19.61
CA ILE A 21 -29.34 -10.79 18.35
C ILE A 21 -28.02 -10.04 18.11
N SER A 22 -27.46 -9.42 19.15
CA SER A 22 -26.18 -8.71 19.06
C SER A 22 -25.03 -9.67 18.76
N GLY A 23 -25.04 -10.85 19.35
CA GLY A 23 -24.07 -11.92 19.06
C GLY A 23 -24.13 -12.34 17.59
N PHE A 24 -25.33 -12.60 17.05
CA PHE A 24 -25.51 -12.93 15.63
C PHE A 24 -25.13 -11.77 14.70
N ALA A 25 -25.36 -10.51 15.09
CA ALA A 25 -24.95 -9.35 14.30
C ALA A 25 -23.43 -9.16 14.26
N VAL A 26 -22.70 -9.63 15.29
CA VAL A 26 -21.23 -9.56 15.35
C VAL A 26 -20.58 -10.79 14.72
N LEU A 27 -21.19 -11.98 14.86
CA LEU A 27 -20.64 -13.28 14.44
C LEU A 27 -21.23 -13.85 13.15
N GLY A 28 -22.28 -13.26 12.57
CA GLY A 28 -22.86 -13.74 11.30
C GLY A 28 -21.96 -13.45 10.10
N ASP A 29 -22.20 -14.13 8.97
CA ASP A 29 -21.44 -14.12 7.69
C ASP A 29 -21.20 -12.74 7.04
N ALA A 30 -21.65 -11.65 7.66
CA ALA A 30 -21.37 -10.26 7.27
C ALA A 30 -21.28 -9.34 8.49
N GLY A 31 -20.75 -9.86 9.60
CA GLY A 31 -20.66 -9.15 10.87
C GLY A 31 -19.81 -7.89 10.77
N LEU A 32 -19.95 -7.01 11.76
CA LEU A 32 -19.18 -5.75 11.86
C LEU A 32 -17.67 -5.94 11.71
N LEU A 33 -17.12 -7.07 12.16
CA LEU A 33 -15.70 -7.40 12.04
C LEU A 33 -15.28 -7.64 10.59
N ASP A 34 -16.09 -8.33 9.79
CA ASP A 34 -15.78 -8.58 8.39
C ASP A 34 -15.89 -7.30 7.57
N VAL A 35 -16.87 -6.45 7.84
CA VAL A 35 -16.97 -5.14 7.18
C VAL A 35 -15.73 -4.28 7.47
N LEU A 36 -15.23 -4.29 8.70
CA LEU A 36 -14.00 -3.58 9.06
C LEU A 36 -12.76 -4.18 8.39
N ARG A 37 -12.66 -5.51 8.33
CA ARG A 37 -11.56 -6.21 7.66
C ARG A 37 -11.57 -5.95 6.16
N LEU A 38 -12.71 -6.10 5.50
CA LEU A 38 -12.89 -5.82 4.07
C LEU A 38 -12.60 -4.37 3.75
N LYS A 39 -13.01 -3.42 4.61
CA LYS A 39 -12.68 -1.99 4.44
C LYS A 39 -11.17 -1.75 4.53
N LYS A 40 -10.48 -2.45 5.44
CA LYS A 40 -9.01 -2.37 5.58
C LYS A 40 -8.31 -2.94 4.35
N GLU A 41 -8.70 -4.14 3.90
CA GLU A 41 -8.15 -4.78 2.70
C GLU A 41 -8.39 -3.92 1.45
N ARG A 42 -9.60 -3.39 1.28
CA ARG A 42 -9.95 -2.47 0.18
C ARG A 42 -9.09 -1.21 0.19
N ASN A 43 -8.83 -0.65 1.37
CA ASN A 43 -7.97 0.52 1.51
C ASN A 43 -6.50 0.19 1.18
N GLU A 44 -6.00 -0.96 1.61
CA GLU A 44 -4.64 -1.39 1.30
C GLU A 44 -4.44 -1.62 -0.20
N ILE A 45 -5.38 -2.33 -0.85
CA ILE A 45 -5.36 -2.57 -2.29
C ILE A 45 -5.44 -1.24 -3.06
N SER A 46 -6.31 -0.32 -2.63
CA SER A 46 -6.43 1.01 -3.25
C SER A 46 -5.14 1.81 -3.14
N ARG A 47 -4.49 1.76 -1.97
CA ARG A 47 -3.20 2.44 -1.75
C ARG A 47 -2.11 1.86 -2.65
N ARG A 48 -1.96 0.53 -2.67
CA ARG A 48 -0.97 -0.13 -3.55
C ARG A 48 -1.21 0.19 -5.03
N THR A 49 -2.48 0.25 -5.44
CA THR A 49 -2.84 0.63 -6.81
C THR A 49 -2.42 2.05 -7.13
N ALA A 50 -2.64 3.00 -6.22
CA ALA A 50 -2.22 4.39 -6.41
C ALA A 50 -0.69 4.53 -6.50
N GLU A 51 0.04 3.82 -5.63
CA GLU A 51 1.51 3.77 -5.65
C GLU A 51 2.02 3.20 -6.98
N LEU A 52 1.50 2.05 -7.42
CA LEU A 52 1.86 1.44 -8.71
C LEU A 52 1.54 2.33 -9.91
N GLN A 53 0.40 3.03 -9.89
CA GLN A 53 0.06 3.97 -10.97
C GLN A 53 1.02 5.16 -11.00
N GLN A 54 1.46 5.65 -9.84
CA GLN A 54 2.45 6.72 -9.77
C GLN A 54 3.80 6.27 -10.33
N ASP A 55 4.25 5.07 -9.97
CA ASP A 55 5.48 4.49 -10.49
C ASP A 55 5.39 4.24 -12.00
N ASN A 56 4.27 3.72 -12.48
CA ASN A 56 4.05 3.51 -13.91
C ASN A 56 4.13 4.84 -14.69
N ARG A 57 3.51 5.92 -14.19
CA ARG A 57 3.63 7.26 -14.79
C ARG A 57 5.08 7.77 -14.77
N ARG A 58 5.82 7.53 -13.69
CA ARG A 58 7.23 7.93 -13.58
C ARG A 58 8.09 7.18 -14.59
N LEU A 59 7.97 5.86 -14.63
CA LEU A 59 8.71 5.00 -15.56
C LEU A 59 8.38 5.32 -17.01
N SER A 60 7.11 5.59 -17.33
CA SER A 60 6.69 5.95 -18.67
C SER A 60 7.34 7.26 -19.14
N ARG A 61 7.40 8.28 -18.28
CA ARG A 61 8.14 9.53 -18.58
C ARG A 61 9.63 9.28 -18.75
N GLU A 62 10.21 8.43 -17.93
CA GLU A 62 11.63 8.08 -18.05
C GLU A 62 11.93 7.36 -19.37
N ILE A 63 11.08 6.42 -19.79
CA ILE A 63 11.17 5.77 -21.09
C ILE A 63 11.04 6.78 -22.23
N GLU A 64 10.11 7.74 -22.13
CA GLU A 64 9.97 8.81 -23.11
C GLU A 64 11.24 9.64 -23.22
N LEU A 65 11.77 10.13 -22.10
CA LEU A 65 13.02 10.91 -22.04
C LEU A 65 14.20 10.12 -22.61
N LEU A 66 14.34 8.84 -22.28
CA LEU A 66 15.39 7.97 -22.83
C LEU A 66 15.30 7.82 -24.36
N LYS A 67 14.07 7.79 -24.90
CA LYS A 67 13.83 7.64 -26.34
C LYS A 67 14.02 8.95 -27.11
N THR A 68 13.57 10.07 -26.56
CA THR A 68 13.49 11.34 -27.31
C THR A 68 14.67 12.27 -27.01
N ASP A 69 15.26 12.22 -25.83
CA ASP A 69 16.31 13.15 -25.40
C ASP A 69 17.72 12.48 -25.41
N LYS A 70 18.50 12.81 -26.43
CA LYS A 70 19.89 12.33 -26.58
C LYS A 70 20.81 12.80 -25.44
N ARG A 71 20.57 13.97 -24.83
CA ARG A 71 21.36 14.44 -23.68
C ARG A 71 21.02 13.66 -22.42
N TYR A 72 19.73 13.38 -22.20
CA TYR A 72 19.31 12.53 -21.08
C TYR A 72 19.94 11.14 -21.19
N ASN A 73 19.86 10.53 -22.38
CA ASN A 73 20.45 9.22 -22.63
C ASN A 73 21.98 9.20 -22.45
N ALA A 74 22.70 10.21 -22.95
CA ALA A 74 24.15 10.34 -22.71
C ALA A 74 24.49 10.48 -21.22
N GLY A 75 23.66 11.20 -20.46
CA GLY A 75 23.79 11.31 -19.00
C GLY A 75 23.60 9.98 -18.28
N VAL A 76 22.60 9.18 -18.69
CA VAL A 76 22.36 7.84 -18.14
C VAL A 76 23.50 6.89 -18.52
N ALA A 77 23.94 6.87 -19.78
CA ALA A 77 25.07 6.06 -20.23
C ALA A 77 26.37 6.37 -19.47
N ARG A 78 26.65 7.64 -19.15
CA ARG A 78 27.80 8.02 -18.31
C ARG A 78 27.67 7.55 -16.87
N ARG A 79 26.50 7.70 -16.26
CA ARG A 79 26.30 7.40 -14.83
C ARG A 79 26.14 5.91 -14.54
N GLU A 80 25.37 5.20 -15.35
CA GLU A 80 25.03 3.80 -15.11
C GLU A 80 25.95 2.83 -15.82
N LEU A 81 26.42 3.18 -17.02
CA LEU A 81 27.24 2.31 -17.86
C LEU A 81 28.72 2.73 -17.92
N GLY A 82 29.08 3.89 -17.34
CA GLY A 82 30.44 4.44 -17.41
C GLY A 82 30.90 4.77 -18.84
N MET A 83 29.97 4.89 -19.78
CA MET A 83 30.28 5.16 -21.19
C MET A 83 30.68 6.61 -21.39
N ILE A 84 31.68 6.85 -22.25
CA ILE A 84 32.14 8.19 -22.63
C ILE A 84 31.76 8.49 -24.08
N GLY A 85 31.51 9.75 -24.40
CA GLY A 85 31.24 10.17 -25.77
C GLY A 85 32.47 9.99 -26.66
N SER A 86 32.26 9.84 -27.97
CA SER A 86 33.35 9.66 -28.96
C SER A 86 34.40 10.77 -28.97
N ASN A 87 34.06 11.95 -28.43
CA ASN A 87 34.93 13.12 -28.32
C ASN A 87 35.41 13.39 -26.88
N GLU A 88 35.30 12.42 -25.97
CA GLU A 88 35.68 12.55 -24.55
C GLU A 88 36.91 11.68 -24.24
N ILE A 89 37.78 12.14 -23.33
CA ILE A 89 39.01 11.43 -22.94
C ILE A 89 38.88 10.99 -21.47
N LEU A 90 39.07 9.70 -21.20
CA LEU A 90 39.06 9.16 -19.84
C LEU A 90 40.41 9.39 -19.16
N TYR A 91 40.43 10.16 -18.07
CA TYR A 91 41.62 10.32 -17.22
C TYR A 91 41.54 9.37 -16.03
N LYS A 92 42.34 8.30 -16.03
CA LYS A 92 42.45 7.37 -14.89
C LYS A 92 43.63 7.79 -14.01
N ILE A 93 43.33 8.25 -12.80
CA ILE A 93 44.36 8.60 -11.82
C ILE A 93 44.87 7.31 -11.19
N GLU A 94 46.05 6.86 -11.57
CA GLU A 94 46.72 5.75 -10.90
C GLU A 94 47.34 6.24 -9.60
N LYS A 95 46.93 5.64 -8.47
CA LYS A 95 47.61 5.89 -7.20
C LYS A 95 49.02 5.32 -7.28
N LYS A 96 50.00 6.22 -7.19
CA LYS A 96 51.41 5.87 -7.10
C LYS A 96 51.60 4.92 -5.90
N PRO A 97 52.28 3.77 -6.06
CA PRO A 97 52.57 2.91 -4.93
C PRO A 97 53.44 3.68 -3.94
N GLU A 98 52.98 3.78 -2.70
CA GLU A 98 53.77 4.31 -1.59
C GLU A 98 54.96 3.36 -1.38
N ARG A 99 56.18 3.91 -1.47
CA ARG A 99 57.44 3.21 -1.19
C ARG A 99 57.78 3.35 0.27
#